data_AF-A0A9Q0LSC4-F1
#
_entry.id   AF-A0A9Q0LSC4-F1
#
_cell.length_a   1.000
_cell.length_b   1.000
_cell.length_c   1.000
_cell.angle_alpha   90.00
_cell.angle_beta   90.00
_cell.angle_gamma   90.00
#
_symmetry.space_group_name_H-M   'P 1'
#
loop_
_entity.id
_entity.type
_entity.pdbx_description
1 polymer ?
#
loop_
_entity_poly.entity_id
_entity_poly.type
_entity_poly.pdbx_seq_one_letter_code
_entity_poly.pdbx_strand_id
1 'polypeptide(L)'
;MLYGIGSNTSGQLSFDSKKLEKTEKPILMMKNVSKIFSGNYSNHVFLLNSNQELFGCGYNYSSQLGLGESRKEPKIKELTKIQNIPKWQNN
;
A
#
# COMPACT_ATOMS: atom_id res chain seq x y z
N MET A 1 12.16 7.46 -4.37
CA MET A 1 11.32 6.47 -5.09
C MET A 1 11.23 5.22 -4.22
N LEU A 2 10.13 4.46 -4.30
CA LEU A 2 9.97 3.19 -3.58
C LEU A 2 9.85 2.03 -4.57
N TYR A 3 10.66 1.00 -4.35
CA TYR A 3 10.59 -0.26 -5.07
C TYR A 3 10.20 -1.39 -4.12
N GLY A 4 9.45 -2.37 -4.63
CA GLY A 4 9.07 -3.59 -3.93
C GLY A 4 9.59 -4.83 -4.66
N ILE A 5 9.82 -5.92 -3.92
CA ILE A 5 10.29 -7.21 -4.45
C ILE A 5 9.75 -8.36 -3.59
N GLY A 6 9.64 -9.56 -4.15
CA GLY A 6 9.24 -10.76 -3.42
C GLY A 6 7.76 -11.10 -3.59
N SER A 7 7.10 -11.48 -2.49
CA SER A 7 5.71 -11.94 -2.50
C SER A 7 4.71 -10.84 -2.83
N ASN A 8 3.72 -11.17 -3.66
CA ASN A 8 2.59 -10.33 -4.03
C ASN A 8 1.25 -11.08 -3.92
N THR A 9 1.18 -12.17 -3.16
CA THR A 9 -0.03 -13.03 -3.04
C THR A 9 -1.25 -12.28 -2.49
N SER A 10 -1.03 -11.16 -1.79
CA SER A 10 -2.08 -10.28 -1.27
C SER A 10 -2.19 -8.96 -2.02
N GLY A 11 -1.36 -8.71 -3.04
CA GLY A 11 -1.31 -7.43 -3.76
C GLY A 11 -0.43 -6.36 -3.09
N GLN A 12 0.41 -6.74 -2.13
CA GLN A 12 1.23 -5.81 -1.34
C GLN A 12 2.34 -5.08 -2.11
N LEU A 13 2.59 -5.45 -3.37
CA LEU A 13 3.56 -4.77 -4.25
C LEU A 13 2.90 -3.81 -5.24
N SER A 14 1.56 -3.70 -5.26
CA SER A 14 0.84 -2.70 -6.08
C SER A 14 1.27 -2.65 -7.55
N PHE A 15 1.41 -3.81 -8.20
CA PHE A 15 1.79 -3.90 -9.60
C PHE A 15 0.86 -4.87 -10.33
N ASP A 16 0.74 -4.66 -11.64
CA ASP A 16 -0.27 -5.23 -12.53
C ASP A 16 -0.76 -6.60 -12.08
N SER A 17 -1.95 -6.53 -11.50
CA SER A 17 -2.60 -7.50 -10.63
C SER A 17 -3.01 -8.79 -11.33
N LYS A 18 -2.75 -8.90 -12.63
CA LYS A 18 -3.33 -9.93 -13.48
C LYS A 18 -2.59 -11.27 -13.43
N LYS A 19 -1.28 -11.36 -13.12
CA LYS A 19 -0.58 -12.68 -13.20
C LYS A 19 0.61 -12.95 -12.26
N LEU A 20 1.11 -11.99 -11.48
CA LEU A 20 2.34 -12.22 -10.70
C LEU A 20 2.08 -12.25 -9.20
N GLU A 21 2.09 -13.45 -8.63
CA GLU A 21 2.05 -13.72 -7.19
C GLU A 21 3.39 -13.47 -6.49
N LYS A 22 4.46 -13.29 -7.27
CA LYS A 22 5.77 -12.84 -6.82
C LYS A 22 6.53 -12.11 -7.93
N THR A 23 7.53 -11.32 -7.55
CA THR A 23 8.56 -10.80 -8.46
C THR A 23 9.95 -11.04 -7.88
N GLU A 24 10.88 -11.43 -8.73
CA GLU A 24 12.30 -11.59 -8.40
C GLU A 24 13.12 -10.36 -8.80
N LYS A 25 12.48 -9.35 -9.38
CA LYS A 25 13.09 -8.06 -9.74
C LYS A 25 12.37 -6.93 -9.01
N PRO A 26 13.08 -5.89 -8.54
CA PRO A 26 12.44 -4.73 -7.95
C PRO A 26 11.49 -4.07 -8.95
N ILE A 27 10.27 -3.77 -8.50
CA ILE A 27 9.26 -3.06 -9.27
C ILE A 27 8.99 -1.72 -8.62
N LEU A 28 8.82 -0.67 -9.43
CA LEU A 28 8.48 0.65 -8.91
C LEU A 28 7.06 0.63 -8.35
N MET A 29 6.91 0.86 -7.05
CA MET A 29 5.61 0.94 -6.39
C MET A 29 5.06 2.37 -6.45
N MET A 30 5.89 3.35 -6.07
CA MET A 30 5.48 4.75 -5.99
C MET A 30 6.68 5.70 -6.05
N LYS A 31 6.51 6.86 -6.70
CA LYS A 31 7.46 7.97 -6.64
C LYS A 31 7.10 8.91 -5.48
N ASN A 32 8.09 9.66 -4.99
CA ASN A 32 7.90 10.68 -3.94
C ASN A 32 7.32 10.15 -2.62
N VAL A 33 7.71 8.94 -2.20
CA VAL A 33 7.37 8.39 -0.88
C VAL A 33 8.22 9.06 0.19
N SER A 34 7.59 9.51 1.27
CA SER A 34 8.22 10.11 2.45
C SER A 34 8.31 9.14 3.62
N LYS A 35 7.32 8.25 3.80
CA LYS A 35 7.31 7.22 4.85
C LYS A 35 6.65 5.93 4.37
N ILE A 36 7.07 4.81 4.96
CA ILE A 36 6.58 3.46 4.66
C ILE A 36 6.26 2.77 5.99
N PHE A 37 5.15 2.07 6.03
CA PHE A 37 4.74 1.26 7.18
C PHE A 37 4.32 -0.12 6.72
N SER A 38 4.96 -1.14 7.29
CA SER A 38 4.61 -2.55 7.13
C SER A 38 4.77 -3.23 8.49
N GLY A 39 3.81 -4.08 8.87
CA GLY A 39 3.91 -4.87 10.09
C GLY A 39 4.67 -6.17 9.91
N ASN A 40 5.25 -6.71 10.99
CA ASN A 40 5.70 -8.10 11.01
C ASN A 40 4.51 -9.01 10.74
N TYR A 41 4.69 -10.00 9.86
CA TYR A 41 3.62 -10.90 9.41
C TYR A 41 2.40 -10.19 8.81
N SER A 42 2.55 -8.93 8.39
CA SER A 42 1.51 -8.22 7.66
C SER A 42 1.66 -8.45 6.15
N ASN A 43 0.53 -8.68 5.50
CA ASN A 43 0.43 -8.77 4.05
C ASN A 43 -0.14 -7.47 3.43
N HIS A 44 -0.06 -6.34 4.14
CA HIS A 44 -0.43 -5.02 3.66
C HIS A 44 0.65 -3.97 3.93
N VAL A 45 0.64 -2.90 3.15
CA VAL A 45 1.62 -1.81 3.20
C VAL A 45 0.88 -0.48 3.19
N PHE A 46 1.33 0.47 4.01
CA PHE A 46 0.91 1.87 3.96
C PHE A 46 2.06 2.77 3.54
N LEU A 47 1.77 3.74 2.68
CA LEU A 47 2.73 4.70 2.17
C LEU A 47 2.23 6.12 2.43
N LEU A 48 3.10 6.99 2.92
CA LEU A 48 2.88 8.43 2.93
C LEU A 48 3.75 9.04 1.84
N ASN A 49 3.17 9.83 0.94
CA ASN A 49 3.96 10.57 -0.05
C ASN A 49 4.40 11.95 0.48
N SER A 50 5.17 12.69 -0.32
CA SER A 50 5.63 14.05 0.01
C SER A 50 4.50 15.07 0.10
N ASN A 51 3.37 14.78 -0.52
CA ASN A 51 2.17 15.62 -0.54
C ASN A 51 1.23 15.34 0.63
N GLN A 52 1.68 14.55 1.63
CA GLN A 52 0.89 14.16 2.78
C GLN A 52 -0.35 13.30 2.44
N GLU A 53 -0.29 12.56 1.34
CA GLU A 53 -1.34 11.63 0.94
C GLU A 53 -0.98 10.22 1.42
N LEU A 54 -1.88 9.59 2.16
CA LEU A 54 -1.77 8.22 2.64
C LEU A 54 -2.35 7.27 1.58
N PHE A 55 -1.56 6.26 1.23
CA PHE A 55 -1.96 5.17 0.34
C PHE A 55 -1.82 3.83 1.05
N GLY A 56 -2.59 2.83 0.59
CA GLY A 56 -2.45 1.46 1.05
C GLY A 56 -2.76 0.42 -0.02
N CYS A 57 -2.14 -0.75 0.12
CA CYS A 57 -2.40 -1.94 -0.70
C CYS A 57 -2.11 -3.22 0.10
N GLY A 58 -2.52 -4.36 -0.43
CA GLY A 58 -2.34 -5.68 0.17
C GLY A 58 -3.61 -6.25 0.82
N TYR A 59 -3.42 -7.05 1.86
CA TYR A 59 -4.46 -7.77 2.55
C TYR A 59 -5.45 -6.84 3.29
N ASN A 60 -6.73 -7.04 3.05
CA ASN A 60 -7.81 -6.18 3.53
C ASN A 60 -9.06 -6.97 3.99
N TYR A 61 -8.92 -8.25 4.32
CA TYR A 61 -10.06 -9.09 4.71
C TYR A 61 -10.81 -8.55 5.95
N SER A 62 -10.09 -7.91 6.87
CA SER A 62 -10.66 -7.31 8.08
C SER A 62 -10.75 -5.78 8.00
N SER A 63 -10.85 -5.22 6.78
CA SER A 63 -10.91 -3.78 6.56
C SER A 63 -9.69 -3.00 7.06
N GLN A 64 -8.52 -3.63 7.11
CA GLN A 64 -7.29 -3.04 7.67
C GLN A 64 -6.85 -1.75 6.98
N LEU A 65 -7.19 -1.57 5.70
CA LEU A 65 -6.82 -0.39 4.93
C LEU A 65 -7.74 0.82 5.17
N GLY A 66 -8.85 0.64 5.88
CA GLY A 66 -9.75 1.74 6.23
C GLY A 66 -10.44 2.41 5.04
N LEU A 67 -10.67 1.69 3.93
CA LEU A 67 -11.22 2.23 2.69
C LEU A 67 -12.76 2.42 2.69
N GLY A 68 -13.43 2.17 3.82
CA GLY A 68 -14.89 2.25 3.95
C GLY A 68 -15.64 1.01 3.43
N GLU A 69 -16.96 0.97 3.70
CA GLU A 69 -17.81 -0.22 3.54
C GLU A 69 -18.03 -0.69 2.09
N SER A 70 -17.72 0.15 1.11
CA SER A 70 -17.95 -0.13 -0.32
C SER A 70 -16.83 -0.97 -0.97
N ARG A 71 -15.70 -1.18 -0.28
CA ARG A 71 -14.59 -2.00 -0.79
C ARG A 71 -14.37 -3.24 0.07
N LYS A 72 -15.25 -4.23 -0.11
CA LYS A 72 -15.16 -5.57 0.49
C LYS A 72 -14.10 -6.47 -0.16
N GLU A 73 -13.30 -5.92 -1.07
CA GLU A 73 -12.24 -6.69 -1.72
C GLU A 73 -11.22 -7.13 -0.66
N PRO A 74 -11.00 -8.45 -0.49
CA PRO A 74 -10.12 -8.99 0.54
C PRO A 74 -8.64 -8.68 0.26
N LYS A 75 -8.32 -8.23 -0.96
CA LYS A 75 -6.98 -7.90 -1.45
C LYS A 75 -7.05 -6.66 -2.32
N ILE A 76 -6.39 -5.60 -1.90
CA ILE A 76 -6.25 -4.37 -2.68
C ILE A 76 -4.94 -4.44 -3.44
N LYS A 77 -5.02 -4.72 -4.74
CA LYS A 77 -3.84 -5.01 -5.57
C LYS A 77 -3.19 -3.77 -6.18
N GLU A 78 -3.76 -2.60 -5.95
CA GLU A 78 -3.26 -1.31 -6.41
C GLU A 78 -3.24 -0.33 -5.25
N LEU A 79 -2.18 0.47 -5.14
CA LEU A 79 -2.05 1.53 -4.16
C LEU A 79 -3.23 2.47 -4.29
N THR A 80 -4.10 2.39 -3.29
CA THR A 80 -5.31 3.19 -3.22
C THR A 80 -5.07 4.32 -2.25
N LYS A 81 -5.39 5.55 -2.67
CA LYS A 81 -5.41 6.70 -1.77
C LYS A 81 -6.47 6.47 -0.69
N ILE A 82 -6.05 6.45 0.57
CA ILE A 82 -6.92 6.30 1.74
C ILE A 82 -7.41 7.68 2.17
N GLN A 83 -6.51 8.60 2.49
CA GLN A 83 -6.84 9.95 2.93
C GLN A 83 -5.64 10.89 2.86
N ASN A 84 -5.86 12.19 3.07
CA ASN A 84 -4.79 13.15 3.35
C ASN A 84 -4.49 13.16 4.86
N ILE A 85 -3.21 13.20 5.23
CA ILE A 85 -2.77 13.24 6.63
C ILE A 85 -2.19 14.63 6.93
N PRO A 86 -2.86 15.48 7.71
CA PRO A 86 -2.28 16.78 8.06
C PRO A 86 -0.92 16.61 8.71
N LYS A 87 0.03 17.48 8.38
CA LYS A 87 1.27 17.56 9.16
C LYS A 87 0.86 18.02 10.55
N TRP A 88 1.23 17.26 11.56
CA TRP A 88 1.06 17.72 12.92
C TRP A 88 1.90 19.00 13.10
N GLN A 89 1.21 20.11 13.38
CA GLN A 89 1.85 21.38 13.71
C GLN A 89 1.85 21.47 15.23
N ASN A 90 3.05 21.46 15.83
CA ASN A 90 3.21 21.90 17.19
C ASN A 90 3.15 23.43 17.19
N ASN A 91 2.16 23.98 17.88
CA ASN A 91 2.22 25.33 18.41
C ASN A 91 2.83 25.28 19.81
#